data_AF-A0A7S0U5C6-F1
#
_entry.id   AF-A0A7S0U5C6-F1
#
_cell.length_a   1.000
_cell.length_b   1.000
_cell.length_c   1.000
_cell.angle_alpha   90.00
_cell.angle_beta   90.00
_cell.angle_gamma   90.00
#
_symmetry.space_group_name_H-M   'P 1'
#
loop_
_entity.id
_entity.type
_entity.pdbx_description
1 polymer ?
#
loop_
_entity_poly.entity_id
_entity_poly.type
_entity_poly.pdbx_seq_one_letter_code
_entity_poly.pdbx_strand_id
1 'polypeptide(L)'
;GFTKLSAEISADELILLLNAIYTQLDRASNHIGKIWKVDTIGDCLIAVVGGSVDCEDHASRSLFYSCCIIREVAHIAQRIKKEMDVRVGVHSGSVRASVLGNLMP
;
A
#
# COMPACT_ATOMS: atom_id res chain seq x y z
N GLY A 1 3.34 -15.93 3.38
CA GLY A 1 3.61 -15.25 2.10
C GLY A 1 2.38 -15.35 1.21
N PHE A 2 2.14 -14.35 0.36
CA PHE A 2 0.88 -14.20 -0.40
C PHE A 2 0.49 -15.42 -1.24
N THR A 3 1.41 -16.03 -1.98
CA THR A 3 1.14 -17.22 -2.81
C THR A 3 0.50 -18.38 -2.03
N LYS A 4 0.97 -18.61 -0.80
CA LYS A 4 0.41 -19.65 0.07
C LYS A 4 -1.01 -19.27 0.51
N LEU A 5 -1.20 -18.02 0.94
CA LEU A 5 -2.51 -17.51 1.36
C LEU A 5 -3.53 -17.58 0.23
N SER A 6 -3.16 -17.15 -0.99
CA SER A 6 -4.04 -17.16 -2.16
C SER A 6 -4.39 -18.56 -2.65
N ALA A 7 -3.59 -19.58 -2.32
CA ALA A 7 -3.89 -20.97 -2.65
C ALA A 7 -4.85 -21.64 -1.63
N GLU A 8 -4.97 -21.08 -0.43
CA GLU A 8 -5.77 -21.63 0.67
C GLU A 8 -7.17 -21.02 0.80
N ILE A 9 -7.48 -19.92 0.09
CA ILE A 9 -8.78 -19.23 0.14
C ILE A 9 -9.41 -19.12 -1.24
N SER A 10 -10.73 -18.93 -1.26
CA SER A 10 -11.44 -18.68 -2.50
C SER A 10 -11.07 -17.32 -3.10
N ALA A 11 -11.27 -17.18 -4.42
CA ALA A 11 -11.04 -15.92 -5.12
C ALA A 11 -11.86 -14.76 -4.52
N ASP A 12 -13.13 -15.02 -4.16
CA ASP A 12 -14.00 -14.02 -3.57
C ASP A 12 -13.50 -13.57 -2.19
N GLU A 13 -13.09 -14.51 -1.34
CA GLU A 13 -12.49 -14.17 -0.04
C GLU A 13 -11.18 -13.39 -0.19
N LEU A 14 -10.35 -13.76 -1.17
CA LEU A 14 -9.10 -13.05 -1.45
C LEU A 14 -9.35 -11.61 -1.90
N ILE A 15 -10.31 -11.39 -2.80
CA ILE A 15 -10.68 -10.06 -3.27
C ILE A 15 -11.19 -9.21 -2.11
N LEU A 16 -12.07 -9.76 -1.27
CA LEU A 16 -12.59 -9.06 -0.09
C LEU A 16 -11.49 -8.70 0.91
N LEU A 17 -10.55 -9.61 1.14
CA LEU A 17 -9.41 -9.38 2.01
C LEU A 17 -8.50 -8.26 1.48
N LEU A 18 -8.09 -8.36 0.22
CA LEU A 18 -7.25 -7.34 -0.43
C LEU A 18 -7.95 -5.98 -0.43
N ASN A 19 -9.24 -5.94 -0.76
CA ASN A 19 -10.03 -4.73 -0.75
C ASN A 19 -10.09 -4.10 0.66
N ALA A 20 -10.26 -4.92 1.71
CA ALA A 20 -10.26 -4.44 3.09
C ALA A 20 -8.90 -3.84 3.50
N ILE A 21 -7.79 -4.47 3.10
CA ILE A 21 -6.45 -3.95 3.35
C ILE A 21 -6.26 -2.63 2.61
N TYR A 22 -6.46 -2.61 1.29
CA TYR A 22 -6.23 -1.40 0.50
C TYR A 22 -7.14 -0.25 0.91
N THR A 23 -8.40 -0.51 1.24
CA THR A 23 -9.30 0.53 1.76
C THR A 23 -8.77 1.14 3.05
N GLN A 24 -8.21 0.34 3.96
CA GLN A 24 -7.65 0.84 5.21
C GLN A 24 -6.36 1.64 4.99
N LEU A 25 -5.53 1.20 4.05
CA LEU A 25 -4.32 1.94 3.66
C LEU A 25 -4.66 3.25 2.96
N ASP A 26 -5.68 3.27 2.10
CA ASP A 26 -6.17 4.48 1.44
C ASP A 26 -6.71 5.49 2.47
N ARG A 27 -7.37 5.03 3.54
CA ARG A 27 -7.76 5.88 4.68
C ARG A 27 -6.56 6.45 5.42
N ALA A 28 -5.53 5.63 5.69
CA ALA A 28 -4.30 6.10 6.33
C ALA A 28 -3.58 7.13 5.45
N SER A 29 -3.50 6.88 4.13
CA SER A 29 -2.97 7.79 3.13
C SER A 29 -3.67 9.15 3.16
N ASN A 30 -5.01 9.15 3.17
CA ASN A 30 -5.81 10.38 3.26
C ASN A 30 -5.63 11.11 4.60
N HIS A 31 -5.53 10.38 5.71
CA HIS A 31 -5.35 10.97 7.04
C HIS A 31 -3.97 11.62 7.20
N ILE A 32 -2.92 10.96 6.74
CA ILE A 32 -1.55 11.49 6.78
C ILE A 32 -1.44 12.67 5.82
N GLY A 33 -2.00 12.54 4.62
CA GLY A 33 -1.98 13.56 3.57
C GLY A 33 -0.66 13.58 2.80
N LYS A 34 -0.73 14.05 1.56
CA LYS A 34 0.40 14.13 0.60
C LYS A 34 1.04 12.78 0.24
N ILE A 35 0.36 11.68 0.54
CA ILE A 35 0.70 10.34 0.06
C ILE A 35 -0.04 10.12 -1.27
N TRP A 36 0.69 9.78 -2.33
CA TRP A 36 0.14 9.44 -3.63
C TRP A 36 0.32 7.95 -3.90
N LYS A 37 -0.79 7.22 -4.00
CA LYS A 37 -0.81 5.82 -4.40
C LYS A 37 -0.57 5.75 -5.91
N VAL A 38 0.52 5.11 -6.32
CA VAL A 38 0.95 5.04 -7.72
C VAL A 38 0.22 3.90 -8.41
N ASP A 39 0.42 2.68 -7.89
CA ASP A 39 -0.10 1.47 -8.51
C ASP A 39 -0.05 0.29 -7.52
N THR A 40 -0.65 -0.82 -7.92
CA THR A 40 -0.59 -2.11 -7.26
C THR A 40 -0.12 -3.19 -8.23
N ILE A 41 0.85 -4.01 -7.83
CA ILE A 41 1.30 -5.17 -8.59
C ILE A 41 1.02 -6.41 -7.76
N GLY A 42 -0.13 -7.04 -8.00
CA GLY A 42 -0.61 -8.16 -7.17
C GLY A 42 -0.87 -7.74 -5.73
N ASP A 43 -0.06 -8.25 -4.81
CA ASP A 43 -0.07 -7.94 -3.36
C ASP A 43 0.86 -6.79 -2.97
N CYS A 44 1.59 -6.22 -3.94
CA CYS A 44 2.48 -5.09 -3.72
C CYS A 44 1.76 -3.76 -3.92
N LEU A 45 1.90 -2.85 -2.95
CA LEU A 45 1.46 -1.46 -3.04
C LEU A 45 2.65 -0.53 -3.25
N ILE A 46 2.56 0.35 -4.25
CA ILE A 46 3.57 1.40 -4.48
C ILE A 46 2.93 2.76 -4.20
N ALA A 47 3.57 3.54 -3.34
CA ALA A 47 3.16 4.90 -2.99
C ALA A 47 4.36 5.85 -2.94
N VAL A 48 4.12 7.11 -3.24
CA VAL A 48 5.13 8.18 -3.27
C VAL A 48 4.64 9.35 -2.42
N VAL A 49 5.57 9.99 -1.70
CA VAL A 49 5.31 11.22 -0.95
C VAL A 49 6.12 12.34 -1.57
N GLY A 50 5.49 13.49 -1.82
CA GLY A 50 6.16 14.59 -2.53
C GLY A 50 6.15 14.45 -4.06
N GLY A 51 5.36 13.53 -4.63
CA GLY A 51 5.32 13.29 -6.08
C GLY A 51 4.39 14.25 -6.83
N SER A 52 3.13 14.34 -6.43
CA SER A 52 2.12 15.22 -7.04
C SER A 52 2.08 16.61 -6.42
N VAL A 53 2.52 16.75 -5.17
CA VAL A 53 2.53 17.99 -4.40
C VAL A 53 3.80 18.02 -3.56
N ASP A 54 4.54 19.13 -3.62
CA ASP A 54 5.75 19.32 -2.83
C ASP A 54 5.52 19.11 -1.32
N CYS A 55 6.47 18.44 -0.70
CA CYS A 55 6.37 17.97 0.67
C CYS A 55 7.74 17.98 1.33
N GLU A 56 8.05 19.01 2.13
CA GLU A 56 9.35 19.13 2.82
C GLU A 56 9.58 17.98 3.81
N ASP A 57 8.52 17.53 4.50
CA ASP A 57 8.54 16.44 5.47
C ASP A 57 8.27 15.05 4.83
N HIS A 58 8.54 14.89 3.52
CA HIS A 58 8.22 13.67 2.78
C HIS A 58 8.81 12.41 3.41
N ALA A 59 10.06 12.45 3.88
CA ALA A 59 10.73 11.30 4.48
C ALA A 59 10.03 10.85 5.78
N SER A 60 9.68 11.79 6.65
CA SER A 60 8.97 11.52 7.91
C SER A 60 7.59 10.93 7.67
N ARG A 61 6.84 11.49 6.70
CA ARG A 61 5.52 10.97 6.30
C ARG A 61 5.61 9.57 5.70
N SER A 62 6.61 9.31 4.85
CA SER A 62 6.85 7.97 4.28
C SER A 62 7.10 6.93 5.37
N LEU A 63 7.93 7.25 6.37
CA LEU A 63 8.19 6.36 7.50
C LEU A 63 6.93 6.15 8.36
N PHE A 64 6.19 7.22 8.65
CA PHE A 64 4.95 7.12 9.41
C PHE A 64 3.90 6.27 8.69
N TYR A 65 3.72 6.47 7.39
CA TYR A 65 2.83 5.65 6.57
C TYR A 65 3.28 4.18 6.54
N SER A 66 4.59 3.92 6.49
CA SER A 66 5.16 2.57 6.55
C SER A 66 4.81 1.86 7.86
N CYS A 67 4.93 2.55 9.00
CA CYS A 67 4.51 2.03 10.29
C CYS A 67 3.00 1.75 10.33
N CYS A 68 2.18 2.61 9.74
CA CYS A 68 0.74 2.38 9.60
C CYS A 68 0.45 1.10 8.80
N ILE A 69 1.12 0.90 7.65
CA ILE A 69 0.94 -0.31 6.83
C ILE A 69 1.19 -1.57 7.66
N ILE A 70 2.33 -1.63 8.37
CA ILE A 70 2.70 -2.78 9.20
C ILE A 70 1.63 -3.04 10.27
N ARG A 71 1.18 -1.99 10.95
CA ARG A 71 0.18 -2.09 12.02
C ARG A 71 -1.19 -2.56 11.51
N GLU A 72 -1.67 -1.96 10.41
CA GLU A 72 -2.99 -2.28 9.87
C GLU A 72 -3.03 -3.70 9.29
N VAL A 73 -1.96 -4.15 8.63
CA VAL A 73 -1.86 -5.54 8.16
C VAL A 73 -1.86 -6.51 9.35
N ALA A 74 -1.09 -6.25 10.40
CA ALA A 74 -1.09 -7.08 11.60
C ALA A 74 -2.47 -7.14 12.26
N HIS A 75 -3.18 -6.01 12.34
CA HIS A 75 -4.53 -5.94 12.90
C HIS A 75 -5.55 -6.74 12.06
N ILE A 76 -5.48 -6.64 10.73
CA ILE A 76 -6.34 -7.42 9.82
C ILE A 76 -6.03 -8.91 9.95
N ALA A 77 -4.76 -9.29 9.98
CA ALA A 77 -4.31 -10.68 10.16
C ALA A 77 -4.90 -11.31 11.44
N GLN A 78 -4.86 -10.57 12.55
CA GLN A 78 -5.47 -10.99 13.82
C GLN A 78 -6.99 -11.15 13.70
N ARG A 79 -7.67 -10.20 13.08
CA ARG A 79 -9.15 -10.22 12.95
C ARG A 79 -9.63 -11.42 12.14
N ILE A 80 -8.91 -11.79 11.08
CA ILE A 80 -9.27 -12.91 10.21
C ILE A 80 -8.65 -14.24 10.67
N LYS A 81 -7.86 -14.23 11.75
CA LYS A 81 -7.14 -15.40 12.30
C LYS A 81 -6.29 -16.12 11.24
N LYS A 82 -5.59 -15.36 10.39
CA LYS A 82 -4.63 -15.90 9.42
C LYS A 82 -3.27 -15.26 9.61
N GLU A 83 -2.22 -16.05 9.40
CA GLU A 83 -0.85 -15.53 9.41
C GLU A 83 -0.60 -14.74 8.13
N MET A 84 -0.35 -13.44 8.30
CA MET A 84 0.06 -12.55 7.23
C MET A 84 1.24 -11.72 7.71
N ASP A 85 2.14 -11.43 6.77
CA ASP A 85 3.31 -10.61 7.01
C ASP A 85 3.48 -9.65 5.83
N VAL A 86 4.02 -8.46 6.10
CA VAL A 86 4.24 -7.42 5.11
C VAL A 86 5.66 -6.90 5.21
N ARG A 87 6.30 -6.71 4.06
CA ARG A 87 7.60 -6.04 3.97
C ARG A 87 7.40 -4.66 3.41
N VAL A 88 7.96 -3.66 4.06
CA VAL A 88 7.92 -2.27 3.61
C VAL A 88 9.34 -1.78 3.39
N GLY A 89 9.64 -1.37 2.15
CA GLY A 89 10.88 -0.71 1.77
C GLY A 89 10.64 0.77 1.51
N VAL A 90 11.51 1.62 2.03
CA VAL A 90 11.42 3.07 1.85
C VAL A 90 12.74 3.60 1.31
N HIS A 91 12.65 4.47 0.31
CA HIS A 91 13.79 5.18 -0.27
C HIS A 91 13.40 6.63 -0.55
N SER A 92 14.39 7.53 -0.53
CA SER A 92 14.25 8.94 -0.86
C SER A 92 15.24 9.34 -1.94
N GLY A 93 14.77 10.06 -2.95
CA GLY A 93 15.60 10.55 -4.03
C GLY A 93 14.78 11.26 -5.10
N SER A 94 15.44 11.78 -6.12
CA SER A 94 14.76 12.34 -7.28
C SER A 94 14.08 11.23 -8.08
N VAL A 95 12.83 11.47 -8.48
CA VAL A 95 12.04 10.57 -9.31
C VAL A 95 11.44 11.35 -10.47
N ARG A 96 11.19 10.67 -11.59
CA ARG A 96 10.53 11.25 -12.76
C ARG A 96 9.29 10.41 -13.08
N ALA A 97 8.14 11.08 -13.16
CA ALA A 97 6.87 10.45 -13.53
C ALA A 97 6.39 10.96 -14.90
N SER A 98 5.76 10.10 -15.68
CA SER A 98 5.14 10.43 -16.96
C SER A 98 4.02 9.42 -17.25
N VAL A 99 3.05 9.82 -18.07
CA VAL A 99 1.98 8.94 -18.55
C VAL A 99 2.50 8.20 -19.79
N LEU A 100 2.44 6.87 -19.78
CA LEU A 100 2.91 6.02 -20.87
C LEU A 100 1.75 5.22 -21.47
N GLY A 101 1.58 5.31 -22.79
CA GLY A 101 0.49 4.64 -23.51
C GLY A 101 -0.80 5.46 -23.55
N ASN A 102 -1.65 5.17 -24.53
CA ASN A 102 -2.81 6.00 -24.86
C ASN A 102 -4.15 5.25 -24.75
N LEU A 103 -4.12 3.95 -24.43
CA LEU A 103 -5.33 3.10 -24.43
C LEU A 103 -6.13 3.19 -23.12
N MET A 104 -5.49 3.54 -22.00
CA MET A 104 -6.10 3.93 -20.71
C MET A 104 -5.06 4.72 -19.90
N PRO A 105 -4.88 6.02 -20.19
CA PRO A 105 -3.89 6.88 -19.52
C PRO A 105 -4.29 7.28 -18.09
#